data_AF-A0A353PHU5-F1
#
_entry.id   AF-A0A353PHU5-F1
#
_cell.length_a   1.000
_cell.length_b   1.000
_cell.length_c   1.000
_cell.angle_alpha   90.00
_cell.angle_beta   90.00
_cell.angle_gamma   90.00
#
_symmetry.space_group_name_H-M   'P 1'
#
loop_
_entity.id
_entity.type
_entity.pdbx_description
1 polymer ?
#
loop_
_entity_poly.entity_id
_entity_poly.type
_entity_poly.pdbx_seq_one_letter_code
_entity_poly.pdbx_strand_id
1 'polypeptide(L)'
;MRLPEFSDILLRTLLFILFYFVVYAIVSMGQYMQEERKKELIKRRQVQNDFSHIVGDLFSVVFSSSYTLMDKRHANQVQLMSEKLGNYYGLSQVKLEEMRRYSIIHLQYQEIKNLLGDMSTYDEKTYDMLKEKTELGSMIAKRMQLAQKCEDIARAHIEDTANENFLKEMLVIQPEIEAQVILLSDLYITMRGPKPYKRPMAHTIVMKLFQTELANYFDYDLKERFLKFHDEFAEMYNNF
;
A
#
# COMPACT_ATOMS: atom_id res chain seq x y z
N MET A 1 -39.00 -68.45 -45.68
CA MET A 1 -37.83 -67.74 -46.25
C MET A 1 -37.47 -66.58 -45.34
N ARG A 2 -36.52 -66.75 -44.43
CA ARG A 2 -35.90 -65.61 -43.72
C ARG A 2 -34.66 -65.25 -44.52
N LEU A 3 -34.67 -64.06 -45.14
CA LEU A 3 -33.56 -63.56 -45.94
C LEU A 3 -32.45 -63.10 -44.98
N PRO A 4 -31.34 -63.84 -44.83
CA PRO A 4 -30.22 -63.45 -43.95
C PRO A 4 -29.65 -62.07 -44.31
N GLU A 5 -29.79 -61.66 -45.57
CA GLU A 5 -29.38 -60.37 -46.11
C GLU A 5 -30.15 -59.19 -45.51
N PHE A 6 -31.46 -59.33 -45.23
CA PHE A 6 -32.26 -58.25 -44.64
C PHE A 6 -31.84 -57.99 -43.18
N SER A 7 -31.52 -59.04 -42.44
CA SER A 7 -31.02 -58.91 -41.06
C SER A 7 -29.64 -58.25 -41.01
N ASP A 8 -28.76 -58.53 -41.98
CA ASP A 8 -27.43 -57.91 -42.06
C ASP A 8 -27.53 -56.41 -42.41
N ILE A 9 -28.38 -56.06 -43.39
CA ILE A 9 -28.64 -54.65 -43.74
C ILE A 9 -29.21 -53.87 -42.54
N LEU A 10 -30.16 -54.47 -41.81
CA LEU A 10 -30.78 -53.83 -40.65
C LEU A 10 -29.76 -53.65 -39.51
N LEU A 11 -28.94 -54.66 -39.23
CA LEU A 11 -27.88 -54.59 -38.22
C LEU A 11 -26.85 -53.49 -38.57
N ARG A 12 -26.38 -53.44 -39.82
CA ARG A 12 -25.43 -52.41 -40.28
C ARG A 12 -26.04 -51.02 -40.17
N THR A 13 -27.30 -50.86 -40.54
CA THR A 13 -28.01 -49.57 -40.43
C THR A 13 -28.10 -49.12 -38.97
N LEU A 14 -28.42 -50.03 -38.05
CA LEU A 14 -28.44 -49.76 -36.61
C LEU A 14 -27.06 -49.34 -36.07
N LEU A 15 -26.01 -50.02 -36.54
CA LEU A 15 -24.62 -49.72 -36.19
C LEU A 15 -24.20 -48.33 -36.70
N PHE A 16 -24.61 -47.95 -37.92
CA PHE A 16 -24.39 -46.61 -38.47
C PHE A 16 -25.12 -45.53 -37.67
N ILE A 17 -26.37 -45.75 -37.26
CA ILE A 17 -27.13 -44.81 -36.44
C ILE A 17 -26.44 -44.62 -35.08
N LEU A 18 -26.02 -45.70 -34.44
CA LEU A 18 -25.29 -45.65 -33.17
C LEU A 18 -23.97 -44.90 -33.32
N PHE A 19 -23.20 -45.20 -34.37
CA PHE A 19 -21.95 -44.51 -34.66
C PHE A 19 -22.16 -43.01 -34.87
N TYR A 20 -23.17 -42.63 -35.66
CA TYR A 20 -23.51 -41.23 -35.89
C TYR A 20 -23.89 -40.52 -34.59
N PHE A 21 -24.69 -41.17 -33.74
CA PHE A 21 -25.07 -40.63 -32.43
C PHE A 21 -23.85 -40.39 -31.52
N VAL A 22 -22.92 -41.34 -31.47
CA VAL A 22 -21.69 -41.20 -30.65
C VAL A 22 -20.82 -40.06 -31.18
N VAL A 23 -20.62 -39.96 -32.50
CA VAL A 23 -19.85 -38.85 -33.11
C VAL A 23 -20.50 -37.51 -32.81
N TYR A 24 -21.83 -37.42 -32.95
CA TYR A 24 -22.58 -36.21 -32.63
C TYR A 24 -22.43 -35.83 -31.14
N ALA A 25 -22.54 -36.79 -30.23
CA ALA A 25 -22.38 -36.55 -28.80
C ALA A 25 -20.97 -36.04 -28.44
N ILE A 26 -19.92 -36.59 -29.04
CA ILE A 26 -18.53 -36.17 -28.83
C ILE A 26 -18.33 -34.73 -29.33
N VAL A 27 -18.82 -34.40 -30.53
CA VAL A 27 -18.69 -33.05 -31.10
C VAL A 27 -19.48 -32.04 -30.26
N SER A 28 -20.72 -32.37 -29.90
CA SER A 28 -21.59 -31.53 -29.08
C SER A 28 -20.99 -31.25 -27.69
N MET A 29 -20.49 -32.29 -27.01
CA MET A 29 -19.81 -32.14 -25.73
C MET A 29 -18.51 -31.33 -25.86
N GLY A 30 -17.75 -31.53 -26.93
CA GLY A 30 -16.56 -30.75 -27.24
C GLY A 30 -16.86 -29.25 -27.42
N GLN A 31 -17.92 -28.93 -28.16
CA GLN A 31 -18.38 -27.55 -28.35
C GLN A 31 -18.86 -26.93 -27.03
N TYR A 32 -19.68 -27.65 -26.26
CA TYR A 32 -20.15 -27.22 -24.94
C TYR A 32 -18.98 -26.87 -24.00
N MET A 33 -17.99 -27.76 -23.88
CA MET A 33 -16.80 -27.51 -23.04
C MET A 33 -15.96 -26.34 -23.54
N GLN A 34 -15.91 -26.09 -24.85
CA GLN A 34 -15.22 -24.91 -25.40
C GLN A 34 -15.98 -23.63 -25.07
N GLU A 35 -17.31 -23.64 -25.16
CA GLU A 35 -18.15 -22.50 -24.79
C GLU A 35 -18.05 -22.18 -23.29
N GLU A 36 -18.09 -23.18 -22.42
CA GLU A 36 -17.90 -22.99 -20.99
C GLU A 36 -16.53 -22.39 -20.67
N ARG A 37 -15.45 -22.91 -21.27
CA ARG A 37 -14.10 -22.35 -21.10
C ARG A 37 -14.02 -20.89 -21.57
N LYS A 38 -14.65 -20.54 -22.69
CA LYS A 38 -14.70 -19.14 -23.16
C LYS A 38 -15.47 -18.25 -22.17
N LYS A 39 -16.62 -18.70 -21.67
CA LYS A 39 -17.42 -17.97 -20.68
C LYS A 39 -16.64 -17.75 -19.38
N GLU A 40 -15.93 -18.77 -18.91
CA GLU A 40 -15.10 -18.68 -17.72
C GLU A 40 -13.94 -17.69 -17.91
N LEU A 41 -13.25 -17.74 -19.05
CA LEU A 41 -12.18 -16.79 -19.39
C LEU A 41 -12.68 -15.35 -19.43
N ILE A 42 -13.84 -15.10 -20.05
CA ILE A 42 -14.46 -13.77 -20.09
C ILE A 42 -14.78 -13.29 -18.67
N LYS A 43 -15.38 -14.16 -17.85
CA LYS A 43 -15.71 -13.82 -16.45
C LYS A 43 -14.46 -13.50 -15.62
N ARG A 44 -13.38 -14.28 -15.77
CA ARG A 44 -12.10 -14.02 -15.09
C ARG A 44 -11.51 -12.68 -15.49
N ARG A 45 -11.50 -12.36 -16.80
CA ARG A 45 -11.02 -11.06 -17.30
C ARG A 45 -11.85 -9.90 -16.79
N GLN A 46 -13.18 -10.05 -16.76
CA GLN A 46 -14.07 -9.02 -16.22
C GLN A 46 -13.76 -8.74 -14.75
N VAL A 47 -13.64 -9.78 -13.91
CA VAL A 47 -13.31 -9.60 -12.48
C VAL A 47 -11.93 -8.93 -12.29
N GLN A 48 -10.93 -9.30 -13.10
CA GLN A 48 -9.61 -8.67 -13.03
C GLN A 48 -9.68 -7.19 -13.42
N ASN A 49 -10.45 -6.85 -14.45
CA ASN A 49 -10.61 -5.47 -14.89
C ASN A 49 -11.35 -4.64 -13.82
N ASP A 50 -12.46 -5.16 -13.29
CA ASP A 50 -13.24 -4.50 -12.24
C ASP A 50 -12.38 -4.26 -10.98
N PHE A 51 -11.59 -5.26 -10.55
CA PHE A 51 -10.67 -5.11 -9.43
C PHE A 51 -9.64 -4.01 -9.67
N SER A 52 -9.07 -3.98 -10.87
CA SER A 52 -8.03 -3.00 -11.23
C SER A 52 -8.58 -1.57 -11.23
N HIS A 53 -9.79 -1.38 -11.76
CA HIS A 53 -10.49 -0.10 -11.70
C HIS A 53 -10.78 0.33 -10.26
N ILE A 54 -11.33 -0.56 -9.41
CA ILE A 54 -11.65 -0.25 -8.02
C ILE A 54 -10.40 0.15 -7.22
N VAL A 55 -9.33 -0.63 -7.35
CA VAL A 55 -8.06 -0.37 -6.64
C VAL A 55 -7.47 0.96 -7.08
N GLY A 56 -7.50 1.22 -8.39
CA GLY A 56 -7.02 2.46 -8.95
C GLY A 56 -7.82 3.68 -8.48
N ASP A 57 -9.15 3.61 -8.48
CA ASP A 57 -10.02 4.68 -7.99
C ASP A 57 -9.79 4.94 -6.50
N LEU A 58 -9.66 3.89 -5.69
CA LEU A 58 -9.38 4.00 -4.26
C LEU A 58 -8.07 4.75 -4.01
N PHE A 59 -6.99 4.36 -4.70
CA PHE A 59 -5.71 5.04 -4.58
C PHE A 59 -5.77 6.48 -5.09
N SER A 60 -6.46 6.73 -6.21
CA SER A 60 -6.66 8.09 -6.72
C SER A 60 -7.31 9.00 -5.67
N VAL A 61 -8.38 8.55 -5.02
CA VAL A 61 -9.07 9.31 -3.97
C VAL A 61 -8.16 9.55 -2.76
N VAL A 62 -7.55 8.49 -2.21
CA VAL A 62 -6.68 8.59 -1.02
C VAL A 62 -5.50 9.51 -1.25
N PHE A 63 -4.94 9.54 -2.46
CA PHE A 63 -3.72 10.29 -2.76
C PHE A 63 -3.95 11.68 -3.37
N SER A 64 -5.16 11.97 -3.86
CA SER A 64 -5.50 13.28 -4.46
C SER A 64 -5.30 14.47 -3.53
N SER A 65 -5.47 14.29 -2.22
CA SER A 65 -5.38 15.33 -1.19
C SER A 65 -3.98 15.52 -0.61
N SER A 66 -3.01 14.69 -1.02
CA SER A 66 -1.75 14.50 -0.28
C SER A 66 -0.50 15.02 -0.97
N TYR A 67 -0.63 15.97 -1.91
CA TYR A 67 0.51 16.50 -2.66
C TYR A 67 1.62 17.06 -1.76
N THR A 68 1.25 17.70 -0.64
CA THR A 68 2.20 18.23 0.35
C THR A 68 2.99 17.15 1.08
N LEU A 69 2.43 15.93 1.18
CA LEU A 69 3.07 14.77 1.81
C LEU A 69 4.07 14.07 0.86
N MET A 70 4.16 14.51 -0.39
CA MET A 70 5.06 13.96 -1.41
C MET A 70 6.33 14.80 -1.63
N ASP A 71 6.65 15.72 -0.71
CA ASP A 71 7.89 16.51 -0.78
C ASP A 71 9.11 15.59 -0.60
N LYS A 72 9.82 15.35 -1.71
CA LYS A 72 11.03 14.51 -1.74
C LYS A 72 12.09 14.97 -0.76
N ARG A 73 12.27 16.29 -0.58
CA ARG A 73 13.29 16.82 0.32
C ARG A 73 12.92 16.48 1.76
N HIS A 74 11.69 16.78 2.18
CA HIS A 74 11.18 16.44 3.50
C HIS A 74 11.28 14.93 3.76
N ALA A 75 10.85 14.09 2.82
CA ALA A 75 10.93 12.64 2.94
C ALA A 75 12.37 12.13 3.16
N ASN A 76 13.36 12.68 2.44
CA ASN A 76 14.77 12.33 2.62
C ASN A 76 15.31 12.80 3.98
N GLN A 77 14.93 13.99 4.45
CA GLN A 77 15.30 14.48 5.78
C GLN A 77 14.76 13.55 6.87
N VAL A 78 13.49 13.15 6.76
CA VAL A 78 12.83 12.20 7.67
C VAL A 78 13.53 10.85 7.63
N GLN A 79 13.87 10.33 6.45
CA GLN A 79 14.60 9.08 6.30
C GLN A 79 15.93 9.11 7.07
N LEU A 80 16.79 10.09 6.79
CA LEU A 80 18.11 10.20 7.43
C LEU A 80 18.02 10.33 8.95
N MET A 81 17.08 11.16 9.43
CA MET A 81 16.89 11.39 10.86
C MET A 81 16.32 10.16 11.56
N SER A 82 15.34 9.48 10.94
CA SER A 82 14.74 8.25 11.47
C SER A 82 15.76 7.12 11.53
N GLU A 83 16.61 6.96 10.52
CA GLU A 83 17.68 5.95 10.51
C GLU A 83 18.67 6.17 11.66
N LYS A 84 19.11 7.42 11.86
CA LYS A 84 20.00 7.80 12.97
C LYS A 84 19.35 7.55 14.34
N LEU A 85 18.08 7.95 14.51
CA LEU A 85 17.34 7.74 15.75
C LEU A 85 17.10 6.25 16.03
N GLY A 86 16.71 5.47 15.02
CA GLY A 86 16.56 4.02 15.16
C GLY A 86 17.86 3.33 15.54
N ASN A 87 18.99 3.82 15.04
CA ASN A 87 20.31 3.31 15.43
C ASN A 87 20.61 3.59 16.91
N TYR A 88 20.32 4.80 17.40
CA TYR A 88 20.47 5.16 18.82
C TYR A 88 19.49 4.46 19.75
N TYR A 89 18.31 4.11 19.26
CA TYR A 89 17.36 3.28 19.97
C TYR A 89 17.85 1.83 20.10
N GLY A 90 18.65 1.34 19.14
CA GLY A 90 19.20 0.00 19.12
C GLY A 90 18.47 -0.98 18.22
N LEU A 91 17.81 -0.49 17.16
CA LEU A 91 17.20 -1.36 16.14
C LEU A 91 18.26 -2.21 15.42
N SER A 92 17.89 -3.43 15.02
CA SER A 92 18.76 -4.29 14.23
C SER A 92 19.01 -3.70 12.85
N GLN A 93 20.13 -4.06 12.22
CA GLN A 93 20.46 -3.58 10.87
C GLN A 93 19.38 -3.92 9.83
N VAL A 94 18.75 -5.08 9.95
CA VAL A 94 17.62 -5.48 9.08
C VAL A 94 16.45 -4.51 9.23
N LYS A 95 16.05 -4.21 10.48
CA LYS A 95 14.94 -3.27 10.76
C LYS A 95 15.27 -1.84 10.33
N LEU A 96 16.51 -1.41 10.51
CA LEU A 96 16.97 -0.10 10.04
C LEU A 96 16.82 0.02 8.52
N GLU A 97 17.23 -1.00 7.77
CA GLU A 97 17.11 -1.00 6.31
C GLU A 97 15.65 -1.01 5.84
N GLU A 98 14.81 -1.82 6.49
CA GLU A 98 13.37 -1.87 6.21
C GLU A 98 12.70 -0.52 6.48
N MET A 99 12.99 0.09 7.64
CA MET A 99 12.48 1.39 8.04
C MET A 99 12.97 2.49 7.11
N ARG A 100 14.27 2.47 6.75
CA ARG A 100 14.88 3.42 5.79
C ARG A 100 14.14 3.38 4.46
N ARG A 101 13.86 2.18 3.92
CA ARG A 101 13.08 2.02 2.69
C ARG A 101 11.64 2.51 2.87
N TYR A 102 11.00 2.16 3.99
CA TYR A 102 9.61 2.55 4.28
C TYR A 102 9.44 4.07 4.43
N SER A 103 10.41 4.79 4.99
CA SER A 103 10.37 6.24 5.20
C SER A 103 10.08 7.02 3.92
N ILE A 104 10.55 6.54 2.76
CA ILE A 104 10.41 7.20 1.45
C ILE A 104 9.48 6.47 0.47
N ILE A 105 8.84 5.36 0.87
CA ILE A 105 8.10 4.50 -0.06
C ILE A 105 6.94 5.22 -0.75
N HIS A 106 6.34 6.20 -0.08
CA HIS A 106 5.25 7.01 -0.62
C HIS A 106 5.65 7.81 -1.88
N LEU A 107 6.95 8.11 -2.06
CA LEU A 107 7.46 8.76 -3.27
C LEU A 107 7.36 7.87 -4.53
N GLN A 108 7.18 6.56 -4.38
CA GLN A 108 6.97 5.60 -5.48
C GLN A 108 5.54 5.61 -6.02
N TYR A 109 4.68 6.53 -5.58
CA TYR A 109 3.28 6.64 -6.01
C TYR A 109 3.10 6.65 -7.55
N GLN A 110 4.03 7.25 -8.30
CA GLN A 110 3.95 7.27 -9.77
C GLN A 110 3.97 5.87 -10.39
N GLU A 111 4.63 4.90 -9.74
CA GLU A 111 4.64 3.51 -10.19
C GLU A 111 3.28 2.83 -10.10
N ILE A 112 2.41 3.30 -9.19
CA ILE A 112 1.03 2.84 -9.07
C ILE A 112 0.14 3.60 -10.04
N LYS A 113 0.38 4.91 -10.24
CA LYS A 113 -0.43 5.74 -11.14
C LYS A 113 -0.42 5.24 -12.59
N ASN A 114 0.70 4.71 -13.07
CA ASN A 114 0.80 4.16 -14.42
C ASN A 114 -0.08 2.91 -14.64
N LEU A 115 -0.53 2.25 -13.57
CA LEU A 115 -1.41 1.08 -13.61
C LEU A 115 -2.85 1.44 -13.98
N LEU A 116 -3.27 2.69 -13.77
CA LEU A 116 -4.63 3.16 -14.04
C LEU A 116 -4.91 3.43 -15.53
N GLY A 117 -3.87 3.62 -16.35
CA GLY A 117 -4.01 4.04 -17.74
C GLY A 117 -4.06 2.89 -18.76
N ASP A 118 -3.35 1.79 -18.51
CA ASP A 118 -2.97 0.82 -19.56
C ASP A 118 -3.59 -0.59 -19.41
N MET A 119 -4.51 -0.81 -18.47
CA MET A 119 -5.12 -2.14 -18.19
C MET A 119 -6.09 -2.64 -19.28
N SER A 120 -6.19 -1.95 -20.42
CA SER A 120 -7.09 -2.30 -21.53
C SER A 120 -6.60 -3.46 -22.41
N THR A 121 -5.37 -3.90 -22.18
CA THR A 121 -4.78 -5.08 -22.79
C THR A 121 -4.30 -5.98 -21.64
N TYR A 122 -4.46 -7.30 -21.73
CA TYR A 122 -3.44 -8.30 -21.29
C TYR A 122 -3.90 -9.63 -20.66
N ASP A 123 -2.89 -10.50 -20.69
CA ASP A 123 -2.70 -11.94 -20.58
C ASP A 123 -2.39 -12.39 -19.12
N GLU A 124 -2.15 -13.68 -18.88
CA GLU A 124 -1.92 -14.29 -17.54
C GLU A 124 -0.79 -13.65 -16.70
N LYS A 125 0.21 -13.01 -17.31
CA LYS A 125 1.30 -12.28 -16.62
C LYS A 125 0.82 -11.08 -15.78
N THR A 126 -0.45 -10.69 -15.90
CA THR A 126 -1.04 -9.51 -15.27
C THR A 126 -1.34 -9.71 -13.77
N TYR A 127 -1.58 -10.95 -13.31
CA TYR A 127 -2.03 -11.18 -11.94
C TYR A 127 -0.93 -10.94 -10.89
N ASP A 128 0.28 -11.48 -11.11
CA ASP A 128 1.40 -11.30 -10.16
C ASP A 128 1.84 -9.83 -10.09
N MET A 129 1.84 -9.13 -11.23
CA MET A 129 2.10 -7.69 -11.28
C MET A 129 1.05 -6.88 -10.51
N LEU A 130 -0.23 -7.22 -10.67
CA LEU A 130 -1.33 -6.58 -9.96
C LEU A 130 -1.21 -6.82 -8.44
N LYS A 131 -0.82 -8.03 -8.03
CA LYS A 131 -0.58 -8.36 -6.64
C LYS A 131 0.56 -7.53 -6.04
N GLU A 132 1.75 -7.52 -6.67
CA GLU A 132 2.91 -6.76 -6.21
C GLU A 132 2.59 -5.26 -6.09
N LYS A 133 1.87 -4.70 -7.07
CA LYS A 133 1.49 -3.28 -7.04
C LYS A 133 0.41 -2.97 -6.01
N THR A 134 -0.50 -3.91 -5.73
CA THR A 134 -1.47 -3.79 -4.63
C THR A 134 -0.76 -3.78 -3.28
N GLU A 135 0.23 -4.64 -3.09
CA GLU A 135 1.08 -4.66 -1.89
C GLU A 135 1.84 -3.33 -1.72
N LEU A 136 2.47 -2.84 -2.79
CA LEU A 136 3.13 -1.52 -2.79
C LEU A 136 2.15 -0.41 -2.42
N GLY A 137 0.95 -0.39 -3.01
CA GLY A 137 -0.06 0.60 -2.70
C GLY A 137 -0.56 0.55 -1.26
N SER A 138 -0.68 -0.63 -0.68
CA SER A 138 -0.96 -0.79 0.75
C SER A 138 0.14 -0.17 1.62
N MET A 139 1.41 -0.39 1.28
CA MET A 139 2.52 0.21 2.02
C MET A 139 2.56 1.73 1.89
N ILE A 140 2.31 2.28 0.69
CA ILE A 140 2.22 3.72 0.46
C ILE A 140 1.09 4.31 1.30
N ALA A 141 -0.11 3.71 1.27
CA ALA A 141 -1.25 4.18 2.05
C ALA A 141 -0.94 4.22 3.55
N LYS A 142 -0.31 3.18 4.10
CA LYS A 142 0.13 3.17 5.50
C LYS A 142 1.16 4.26 5.80
N ARG A 143 2.17 4.45 4.95
CA ARG A 143 3.18 5.50 5.16
C ARG A 143 2.57 6.89 5.11
N MET A 144 1.59 7.10 4.24
CA MET A 144 0.87 8.37 4.13
C MET A 144 -0.06 8.62 5.31
N GLN A 145 -0.72 7.58 5.84
CA GLN A 145 -1.45 7.70 7.10
C GLN A 145 -0.54 8.13 8.25
N LEU A 146 0.70 7.64 8.30
CA LEU A 146 1.69 8.06 9.31
C LEU A 146 2.11 9.52 9.13
N ALA A 147 2.27 9.98 7.88
CA ALA A 147 2.57 11.38 7.58
C ALA A 147 1.37 12.30 7.93
N GLN A 148 0.15 11.85 7.68
CA GLN A 148 -1.06 12.58 8.07
C GLN A 148 -1.18 12.68 9.59
N LYS A 149 -0.94 11.57 10.31
CA LYS A 149 -0.84 11.56 11.78
C LYS A 149 0.14 12.60 12.30
N CYS A 150 1.31 12.75 11.65
CA CYS A 150 2.29 13.78 11.98
C CYS A 150 1.72 15.20 11.82
N GLU A 151 1.10 15.50 10.67
CA GLU A 151 0.48 16.81 10.42
C GLU A 151 -0.66 17.12 11.39
N ASP A 152 -1.49 16.13 11.71
CA ASP A 152 -2.62 16.27 12.63
C ASP A 152 -2.13 16.56 14.05
N ILE A 153 -1.14 15.81 14.54
CA ILE A 153 -0.51 16.06 15.85
C ILE A 153 0.12 17.45 15.87
N ALA A 154 0.93 17.79 14.86
CA ALA A 154 1.57 19.09 14.81
C ALA A 154 0.53 20.22 14.85
N ARG A 155 -0.49 20.18 13.98
CA ARG A 155 -1.54 21.19 13.92
C ARG A 155 -2.34 21.29 15.22
N ALA A 156 -2.76 20.16 15.80
CA ALA A 156 -3.55 20.15 17.02
C ALA A 156 -2.84 20.82 18.19
N HIS A 157 -1.51 20.64 18.30
CA HIS A 157 -0.70 21.33 19.32
C HIS A 157 -0.43 22.80 19.01
N ILE A 158 -0.36 23.20 17.72
CA ILE A 158 -0.27 24.62 17.36
C ILE A 158 -1.57 25.37 17.65
N GLU A 159 -2.70 24.74 17.36
CA GLU A 159 -4.03 25.33 17.48
C GLU A 159 -4.63 25.16 18.88
N ASP A 160 -3.92 24.50 19.80
CA ASP A 160 -4.36 24.19 21.16
C ASP A 160 -5.70 23.41 21.20
N THR A 161 -5.87 22.50 20.24
CA THR A 161 -7.07 21.64 20.10
C THR A 161 -6.79 20.18 20.52
N ALA A 162 -5.53 19.86 20.82
CA ALA A 162 -5.12 18.54 21.30
C ALA A 162 -5.74 18.24 22.67
N ASN A 163 -6.54 17.16 22.75
CA ASN A 163 -7.20 16.70 23.97
C ASN A 163 -6.98 15.20 24.18
N GLU A 164 -7.48 14.67 25.31
CA GLU A 164 -7.28 13.26 25.67
C GLU A 164 -7.87 12.28 24.64
N ASN A 165 -9.00 12.61 24.01
CA ASN A 165 -9.61 11.77 22.98
C ASN A 165 -8.75 11.76 21.72
N PHE A 166 -8.29 12.94 21.30
CA PHE A 166 -7.36 13.07 20.17
C PHE A 166 -6.08 12.25 20.40
N LEU A 167 -5.48 12.35 21.60
CA LEU A 167 -4.31 11.55 21.97
C LEU A 167 -4.58 10.05 21.84
N LYS A 168 -5.71 9.56 22.38
CA LYS A 168 -6.10 8.13 22.28
C LYS A 168 -6.26 7.68 20.84
N GLU A 169 -6.89 8.49 19.99
CA GLU A 169 -7.04 8.19 18.56
C GLU A 169 -5.69 8.09 17.86
N MET A 170 -4.78 9.04 18.13
CA MET A 170 -3.43 9.03 17.56
C MET A 170 -2.61 7.82 18.03
N LEU A 171 -2.73 7.40 19.28
CA LEU A 171 -1.97 6.27 19.84
C LEU A 171 -2.31 4.93 19.19
N VAL A 172 -3.53 4.75 18.66
CA VAL A 172 -3.96 3.50 18.01
C VAL A 172 -3.39 3.37 16.59
N ILE A 173 -3.07 4.48 15.93
CA ILE A 173 -2.58 4.49 14.55
C ILE A 173 -1.09 4.16 14.52
N GLN A 174 -0.73 3.00 13.96
CA GLN A 174 0.66 2.53 13.80
C GLN A 174 1.49 2.66 15.09
N PRO A 175 1.15 1.89 16.14
CA PRO A 175 1.82 1.96 17.44
C PRO A 175 3.20 1.28 17.45
N GLU A 176 3.63 0.65 16.36
CA GLU A 176 4.89 -0.06 16.28
C GLU A 176 6.09 0.89 16.44
N ILE A 177 7.17 0.39 17.05
CA ILE A 177 8.31 1.23 17.40
C ILE A 177 8.99 1.86 16.18
N GLU A 178 9.05 1.13 15.06
CA GLU A 178 9.59 1.62 13.79
C GLU A 178 8.76 2.79 13.24
N ALA A 179 7.43 2.73 13.36
CA ALA A 179 6.55 3.82 12.96
C ALA A 179 6.69 5.03 13.89
N GLN A 180 6.84 4.80 15.20
CA GLN A 180 7.09 5.86 16.17
C GLN A 180 8.43 6.58 15.92
N VAL A 181 9.50 5.86 15.57
CA VAL A 181 10.81 6.45 15.21
C VAL A 181 10.67 7.39 14.02
N ILE A 182 9.95 6.97 12.98
CA ILE A 182 9.67 7.80 11.81
C ILE A 182 8.82 9.01 12.23
N LEU A 183 7.72 8.80 12.96
CA LEU A 183 6.81 9.86 13.39
C LEU A 183 7.52 10.92 14.25
N LEU A 184 8.39 10.50 15.16
CA LEU A 184 9.16 11.41 16.01
C LEU A 184 10.06 12.32 15.16
N SER A 185 10.78 11.71 14.21
CA SER A 185 11.66 12.41 13.29
C SER A 185 10.88 13.38 12.39
N ASP A 186 9.73 12.93 11.88
CA ASP A 186 8.81 13.68 11.03
C ASP A 186 8.23 14.89 11.78
N LEU A 187 7.78 14.69 13.02
CA LEU A 187 7.30 15.78 13.88
C LEU A 187 8.39 16.80 14.16
N TYR A 188 9.60 16.37 14.49
CA TYR A 188 10.69 17.32 14.74
C TYR A 188 10.99 18.19 13.52
N ILE A 189 11.13 17.58 12.34
CA ILE A 189 11.38 18.30 11.09
C ILE A 189 10.20 19.22 10.75
N THR A 190 8.97 18.72 10.88
CA THR A 190 7.73 19.47 10.64
C THR A 190 7.62 20.68 11.56
N MET A 191 7.89 20.52 12.85
CA MET A 191 7.82 21.60 13.85
C MET A 191 8.89 22.67 13.63
N ARG A 192 10.07 22.27 13.20
CA ARG A 192 11.16 23.17 12.81
C ARG A 192 10.91 23.86 11.46
N GLY A 193 10.18 23.24 10.53
CA GLY A 193 9.95 23.74 9.18
C GLY A 193 8.75 24.70 9.03
N PRO A 194 8.63 25.42 7.89
CA PRO A 194 7.47 26.26 7.61
C PRO A 194 6.26 25.42 7.17
N LYS A 195 5.06 25.79 7.63
CA LYS A 195 3.78 25.22 7.16
C LYS A 195 2.74 26.34 7.03
N PRO A 196 1.65 26.16 6.26
CA PRO A 196 0.63 27.22 6.10
C PRO A 196 0.03 27.73 7.42
N TYR A 197 -0.07 26.85 8.42
CA TYR A 197 -0.67 27.14 9.72
C TYR A 197 0.36 27.51 10.82
N LYS A 198 1.67 27.50 10.54
CA LYS A 198 2.69 27.85 11.54
C LYS A 198 4.01 28.36 10.97
N ARG A 199 4.71 29.19 11.75
CA ARG A 199 6.10 29.56 11.47
C ARG A 199 7.09 28.46 11.92
N PRO A 200 8.28 28.40 11.32
CA PRO A 200 9.40 27.62 11.84
C PRO A 200 9.67 27.87 13.32
N MET A 201 9.83 26.81 14.11
CA MET A 201 10.20 26.91 15.53
C MET A 201 11.69 26.68 15.74
N ALA A 202 12.28 27.40 16.69
CA ALA A 202 13.65 27.16 17.13
C ALA A 202 13.79 25.78 17.80
N HIS A 203 14.96 25.17 17.70
CA HIS A 203 15.26 23.86 18.29
C HIS A 203 14.85 23.76 19.76
N THR A 204 15.22 24.77 20.57
CA THR A 204 14.91 24.81 22.02
C THR A 204 13.42 24.78 22.32
N ILE A 205 12.59 25.43 21.50
CA ILE A 205 11.13 25.45 21.64
C ILE A 205 10.59 24.05 21.33
N VAL A 206 11.04 23.44 20.24
CA VAL A 206 10.60 22.10 19.84
C VAL A 206 11.01 21.05 20.88
N MET A 207 12.21 21.15 21.47
CA MET A 207 12.63 20.24 22.55
C MET A 207 11.75 20.37 23.79
N LYS A 208 11.33 21.59 24.14
CA LYS A 208 10.40 21.79 25.25
C LYS A 208 9.07 21.07 24.99
N LEU A 209 8.54 21.15 23.77
CA LEU A 209 7.31 20.44 23.39
C LEU A 209 7.47 18.92 23.48
N PHE A 210 8.62 18.37 23.06
CA PHE A 210 8.91 16.94 23.21
C PHE A 210 9.09 16.48 24.66
N GLN A 211 9.47 17.39 25.57
CA GLN A 211 9.55 17.10 26.99
C GLN A 211 8.19 17.17 27.69
N THR A 212 7.25 17.99 27.20
CA THR A 212 5.97 18.22 27.85
C THR A 212 4.81 17.55 27.11
N GLU A 213 4.36 18.15 26.01
CA GLU A 213 3.09 17.85 25.38
C GLU A 213 3.17 16.65 24.44
N LEU A 214 4.24 16.59 23.63
CA LEU A 214 4.43 15.55 22.63
C LEU A 214 4.97 14.24 23.24
N ALA A 215 5.41 14.27 24.50
CA ALA A 215 5.97 13.10 25.18
C ALA A 215 5.00 11.91 25.21
N ASN A 216 3.70 12.18 25.26
CA ASN A 216 2.66 11.16 25.43
C ASN A 216 2.37 10.34 24.17
N TYR A 217 2.90 10.72 23.00
CA TYR A 217 2.69 9.99 21.74
C TYR A 217 3.73 8.89 21.50
N PHE A 218 4.77 8.82 22.33
CA PHE A 218 5.95 7.99 22.08
C PHE A 218 6.25 7.06 23.25
N ASP A 219 6.84 5.92 22.90
CA ASP A 219 7.52 5.05 23.83
C ASP A 219 8.55 5.86 24.66
N TYR A 220 8.60 5.55 25.95
CA TYR A 220 9.42 6.29 26.90
C TYR A 220 10.91 6.25 26.50
N ASP A 221 11.43 5.06 26.20
CA ASP A 221 12.84 4.88 25.88
C ASP A 221 13.21 5.55 24.56
N LEU A 222 12.30 5.51 23.57
CA LEU A 222 12.50 6.21 22.29
C LEU A 222 12.64 7.72 22.49
N LYS A 223 11.71 8.31 23.25
CA LYS A 223 11.72 9.73 23.57
C LYS A 223 12.97 10.12 24.35
N GLU A 224 13.33 9.36 25.39
CA GLU A 224 14.54 9.64 26.18
C GLU A 224 15.81 9.57 25.32
N ARG A 225 15.88 8.63 24.36
CA ARG A 225 17.00 8.57 23.42
C ARG A 225 17.05 9.78 22.51
N PHE A 226 15.93 10.21 21.96
CA PHE A 226 15.87 11.42 21.15
C PHE A 226 16.32 12.66 21.94
N LEU A 227 15.80 12.84 23.16
CA LEU A 227 16.18 13.95 24.03
C LEU A 227 17.65 13.90 24.43
N LYS A 228 18.20 12.71 24.70
CA LYS A 228 19.62 12.58 25.05
C LYS A 228 20.58 13.03 23.94
N PHE A 229 20.21 12.83 22.68
CA PHE A 229 21.06 13.13 21.51
C PHE A 229 20.51 14.30 20.68
N HIS A 230 19.71 15.19 21.28
CA HIS A 230 18.99 16.24 20.55
C HIS A 230 19.90 17.21 19.79
N ASP A 231 21.12 17.46 20.29
CA ASP A 231 22.08 18.37 19.65
C ASP A 231 22.54 17.86 18.29
N GLU A 232 22.74 16.55 18.14
CA GLU A 232 23.07 15.93 16.85
C GLU A 232 21.92 16.07 15.86
N PHE A 233 20.67 15.90 16.31
CA PHE A 233 19.50 16.13 15.46
C PHE A 233 19.31 17.60 15.10
N ALA A 234 19.76 18.53 15.96
CA ALA A 234 19.80 19.94 15.64
C ALA A 234 20.81 20.24 14.54
N GLU A 235 22.02 19.69 14.64
CA GLU A 235 23.07 19.81 13.63
C GLU A 235 22.62 19.20 12.29
N MET A 236 22.08 17.97 12.31
CA MET A 236 21.52 17.33 11.11
C MET A 236 20.50 18.22 10.42
N TYR A 237 19.56 18.79 11.17
CA TYR A 237 18.55 19.69 10.59
C TYR A 237 19.19 20.94 9.96
N ASN A 238 20.18 21.55 10.63
CA ASN A 238 20.82 22.76 10.15
C ASN A 238 21.65 22.53 8.87
N ASN A 239 22.05 21.28 8.62
CA ASN A 239 22.81 20.88 7.43
C ASN A 239 21.91 20.45 6.25
N PHE A 240 20.59 20.48 6.41
CA PHE A 240 19.63 20.20 5.34
C PHE A 240 19.30 21.44 4.50
#